data_AF-A0A9J6PR68-F1
#
_entry.id   AF-A0A9J6PR68-F1
#
_cell.length_a   1.000
_cell.length_b   1.000
_cell.length_c   1.000
_cell.angle_alpha   90.00
_cell.angle_beta   90.00
_cell.angle_gamma   90.00
#
_symmetry.space_group_name_H-M   'P 1'
#
loop_
_entity.id
_entity.type
_entity.pdbx_description
1 polymer ?
#
loop_
_entity_poly.entity_id
_entity_poly.type
_entity_poly.pdbx_seq_one_letter_code
_entity_poly.pdbx_strand_id
1 'polypeptide(L)'
;MTKRYTPDFPEMMRLCETNFAQLRRLLPRNDEAGEAVTYQVNSASYSITILESTRYTTLVEVKQTAPAVSYWSLPSMSVRLYHDAMVAEVCSTQQIYRFKARYDYPNKKLHQRDEKHQINQFLADWLRYCLAHGAMAVPAC
;
A
#
# COMPACT_ATOMS: atom_id res chain seq x y z
N MET A 1 23.21 -18.71 18.12
CA MET A 1 22.79 -19.36 16.87
C MET A 1 21.86 -18.42 16.12
N THR A 2 22.37 -17.70 15.12
CA THR A 2 21.56 -16.82 14.26
C THR A 2 20.74 -17.71 13.32
N LYS A 3 19.42 -17.82 13.54
CA LYS A 3 18.52 -18.46 12.58
C LYS A 3 18.69 -17.75 11.24
N ARG A 4 19.15 -18.49 10.22
CA ARG A 4 19.12 -18.02 8.83
C ARG A 4 17.66 -17.76 8.48
N TYR A 5 17.33 -16.50 8.21
CA TYR A 5 16.01 -16.14 7.69
C TYR A 5 15.79 -16.95 6.40
N THR A 6 14.80 -17.83 6.43
CA THR A 6 14.42 -18.64 5.28
C THR A 6 13.06 -18.10 4.84
N PRO A 7 12.99 -17.39 3.71
CA PRO A 7 11.75 -16.75 3.28
C PRO A 7 10.69 -17.80 2.96
N ASP A 8 9.51 -17.66 3.56
CA ASP A 8 8.33 -18.45 3.24
C ASP A 8 7.61 -17.78 2.05
N PHE A 9 8.00 -18.19 0.84
CA PHE A 9 7.41 -17.66 -0.39
C PHE A 9 5.87 -17.80 -0.46
N PRO A 10 5.28 -18.94 -0.05
CA PRO A 10 3.82 -19.05 0.08
C PRO A 10 3.19 -17.99 0.99
N GLU A 11 3.78 -17.71 2.15
CA GLU A 11 3.28 -16.68 3.06
C GLU A 11 3.34 -15.28 2.44
N MET A 12 4.45 -14.97 1.76
CA MET A 12 4.62 -13.70 1.06
C MET A 12 3.61 -13.53 -0.08
N MET A 13 3.28 -14.58 -0.83
CA MET A 13 2.28 -14.52 -1.89
C MET A 13 0.87 -14.29 -1.34
N ARG A 14 0.49 -15.02 -0.27
CA ARG A 14 -0.81 -14.85 0.39
C ARG A 14 -1.03 -13.43 0.89
N LEU A 15 0.03 -12.78 1.36
CA LEU A 15 -0.03 -11.38 1.78
C LEU A 15 -0.40 -10.46 0.61
N CYS A 16 0.25 -10.63 -0.54
CA CYS A 16 -0.02 -9.83 -1.74
C CYS A 16 -1.45 -10.06 -2.28
N GLU A 17 -1.93 -11.30 -2.25
CA GLU A 17 -3.33 -11.65 -2.61
C GLU A 17 -4.33 -11.02 -1.64
N THR A 18 -4.04 -11.08 -0.33
CA THR A 18 -4.88 -10.46 0.71
C THR A 18 -4.96 -8.94 0.51
N ASN A 19 -3.82 -8.31 0.22
CA ASN A 19 -3.76 -6.87 -0.05
C ASN A 19 -4.59 -6.49 -1.25
N PHE A 20 -4.55 -7.28 -2.33
CA PHE A 20 -5.40 -7.09 -3.50
C PHE A 20 -6.88 -7.15 -3.14
N ALA A 21 -7.30 -8.19 -2.43
CA ALA A 21 -8.70 -8.37 -2.05
C ALA A 21 -9.20 -7.22 -1.15
N GLN A 22 -8.40 -6.75 -0.19
CA GLN A 22 -8.79 -5.64 0.68
C GLN A 22 -8.79 -4.29 -0.06
N LEU A 23 -7.80 -4.01 -0.90
CA LEU A 23 -7.79 -2.80 -1.72
C LEU A 23 -8.97 -2.77 -2.67
N ARG A 24 -9.31 -3.88 -3.32
CA ARG A 24 -10.46 -3.94 -4.23
C ARG A 24 -11.77 -3.57 -3.55
N ARG A 25 -11.90 -3.82 -2.24
CA ARG A 25 -13.06 -3.43 -1.43
C ARG A 25 -13.06 -1.95 -1.04
N LEU A 26 -11.89 -1.32 -1.03
CA LEU A 26 -11.69 0.10 -0.70
C LEU A 26 -11.52 0.99 -1.94
N LEU A 27 -11.48 0.42 -3.14
CA LEU A 27 -11.41 1.21 -4.36
C LEU A 27 -12.80 1.73 -4.76
N PRO A 28 -12.87 2.88 -5.46
CA PRO A 28 -14.12 3.34 -6.04
C PRO A 28 -14.70 2.28 -6.97
N ARG A 29 -16.03 2.31 -7.15
CA ARG A 29 -16.72 1.37 -8.05
C ARG A 29 -16.31 1.57 -9.51
N ASN A 30 -15.93 2.80 -9.88
CA ASN A 30 -15.33 3.10 -11.17
C ASN A 30 -13.81 2.98 -11.06
N ASP A 31 -13.23 2.12 -11.88
CA ASP A 31 -11.78 1.99 -12.03
C ASP A 31 -11.24 3.02 -13.06
N GLU A 32 -11.66 4.28 -12.94
CA GLU A 32 -11.21 5.35 -13.84
C GLU A 32 -10.04 6.11 -13.21
N ALA A 33 -9.06 6.49 -14.03
CA ALA A 33 -7.94 7.30 -13.54
C ALA A 33 -8.45 8.69 -13.12
N GLY A 34 -8.04 9.12 -11.92
CA GLY A 34 -8.50 10.36 -11.28
C GLY A 34 -9.58 10.17 -10.23
N GLU A 35 -10.26 9.02 -10.20
CA GLU A 35 -11.24 8.69 -9.17
C GLU A 35 -10.57 8.55 -7.80
N ALA A 36 -11.21 9.10 -6.77
CA ALA A 36 -10.69 9.10 -5.42
C ALA A 36 -11.77 8.82 -4.39
N VAL A 37 -11.41 8.02 -3.38
CA VAL A 37 -12.26 7.76 -2.22
C VAL A 37 -11.54 8.23 -0.96
N THR A 38 -12.26 8.96 -0.12
CA THR A 38 -11.74 9.39 1.17
C THR A 38 -12.35 8.54 2.28
N TYR A 39 -11.47 8.07 3.17
CA TYR A 39 -11.77 7.29 4.36
C TYR A 39 -11.46 8.12 5.60
N GLN A 40 -12.43 8.24 6.50
CA GLN A 40 -12.19 8.73 7.84
C GLN A 40 -11.99 7.55 8.78
N VAL A 41 -10.85 7.52 9.45
CA VAL A 41 -10.48 6.49 10.40
C VAL A 41 -10.06 7.17 11.69
N ASN A 42 -10.93 7.11 12.70
CA ASN A 42 -10.80 7.85 13.95
C ASN A 42 -10.62 9.37 13.72
N SER A 43 -9.42 9.89 13.97
CA SER A 43 -9.06 11.32 13.82
C SER A 43 -8.19 11.60 12.59
N ALA A 44 -7.92 10.59 11.76
CA ALA A 44 -7.14 10.71 10.54
C ALA A 44 -8.01 10.49 9.31
N SER A 45 -7.74 11.27 8.27
CA SER A 45 -8.37 11.09 6.96
C SER A 45 -7.34 10.55 5.99
N TYR A 46 -7.75 9.58 5.17
CA TYR A 46 -6.94 8.97 4.13
C TYR A 46 -7.66 9.08 2.80
N SER A 47 -6.97 9.43 1.73
CA SER A 47 -7.47 9.37 0.36
C SER A 47 -6.80 8.21 -0.37
N ILE A 48 -7.61 7.43 -1.09
CA ILE A 48 -7.13 6.45 -2.07
C ILE A 48 -7.52 6.98 -3.45
N THR A 49 -6.53 7.28 -4.29
CA THR A 49 -6.73 7.85 -5.62
C THR A 49 -6.20 6.90 -6.68
N ILE A 50 -6.97 6.66 -7.74
CA ILE A 50 -6.50 5.89 -8.90
C ILE A 50 -5.65 6.83 -9.76
N LEU A 51 -4.35 6.54 -9.84
CA LEU A 51 -3.42 7.32 -10.67
C LEU A 51 -3.43 6.84 -12.12
N GLU A 52 -3.43 5.52 -12.31
CA GLU A 52 -3.44 4.89 -13.63
C GLU A 52 -4.38 3.69 -13.61
N SER A 53 -5.16 3.51 -14.67
CA SER A 53 -6.00 2.33 -14.84
C SER A 53 -5.80 1.78 -16.25
N THR A 54 -5.38 0.52 -16.33
CA THR A 54 -5.22 -0.22 -17.58
C THR A 54 -6.02 -1.53 -17.50
N ARG A 55 -6.10 -2.25 -18.62
CA ARG A 55 -6.85 -3.53 -18.68
C ARG A 55 -6.40 -4.55 -17.64
N TYR A 56 -5.12 -4.59 -17.29
CA TYR A 56 -4.55 -5.63 -16.43
C TYR A 56 -3.91 -5.10 -15.16
N THR A 57 -3.67 -3.79 -15.08
CA THR A 57 -3.05 -3.18 -13.89
C THR A 57 -3.71 -1.87 -13.53
N THR A 58 -3.81 -1.62 -12.23
CA THR A 58 -4.25 -0.33 -11.68
C THR A 58 -3.19 0.17 -10.71
N LEU A 59 -2.78 1.43 -10.85
CA LEU A 59 -1.89 2.11 -9.93
C LEU A 59 -2.71 3.04 -9.06
N VAL A 60 -2.57 2.88 -7.74
CA VAL A 60 -3.31 3.67 -6.76
C VAL A 60 -2.35 4.36 -5.82
N GLU A 61 -2.67 5.58 -5.43
CA GLU A 61 -1.99 6.30 -4.37
C GLU A 61 -2.83 6.26 -3.11
N VAL A 62 -2.22 5.86 -2.01
CA VAL A 62 -2.80 5.97 -0.68
C VAL A 62 -2.06 7.07 0.05
N LYS A 63 -2.80 8.08 0.51
CA LYS A 63 -2.24 9.26 1.16
C LYS A 63 -3.05 9.63 2.38
N GLN A 64 -2.37 9.98 3.47
CA GLN A 64 -3.04 10.62 4.60
C GLN A 64 -3.29 12.10 4.27
N THR A 65 -4.52 12.57 4.45
CA THR A 65 -4.95 13.96 4.18
C THR A 65 -5.19 14.77 5.46
N ALA A 66 -5.48 14.11 6.58
CA ALA A 66 -5.65 14.77 7.88
C ALA A 66 -5.11 13.93 9.05
N PRO A 67 -4.70 14.55 10.17
CA PRO A 67 -4.57 15.99 10.39
C PRO A 67 -3.43 16.59 9.54
N ALA A 68 -3.66 17.76 8.96
CA ALA A 68 -2.65 18.46 8.17
C ALA A 68 -1.53 18.94 9.11
N VAL A 69 -0.38 18.29 9.08
CA VAL A 69 0.78 18.72 9.85
C VAL A 69 1.59 19.67 8.96
N SER A 70 1.69 20.95 9.36
CA SER A 70 2.30 22.01 8.55
C SER A 70 3.81 21.86 8.32
N TYR A 71 4.47 21.05 9.15
CA TYR A 71 5.93 20.95 9.18
C TYR A 71 6.51 19.75 8.40
N TRP A 72 5.66 18.79 8.01
CA TRP A 72 6.07 17.56 7.32
C TRP A 72 4.97 17.12 6.35
N SER A 73 5.35 16.66 5.15
CA SER A 73 4.35 16.04 4.26
C SER A 73 3.86 14.73 4.87
N LEU A 74 2.56 14.49 4.72
CA LEU A 74 1.89 13.31 5.25
C LEU A 74 2.33 12.05 4.48
N PRO A 75 2.43 10.88 5.13
CA PRO A 75 2.91 9.67 4.49
C PRO A 75 2.01 9.29 3.30
N SER A 76 2.65 8.95 2.18
CA SER A 76 1.99 8.40 0.99
C SER A 76 2.70 7.15 0.49
N MET A 77 1.92 6.25 -0.09
CA MET A 77 2.42 5.05 -0.75
C MET A 77 1.70 4.83 -2.07
N SER A 78 2.43 4.39 -3.09
CA SER A 78 1.85 3.95 -4.35
C SER A 78 1.79 2.42 -4.37
N VAL A 79 0.62 1.89 -4.70
CA VAL A 79 0.36 0.45 -4.76
C VAL A 79 -0.11 0.11 -6.16
N ARG A 80 0.49 -0.93 -6.75
CA ARG A 80 0.06 -1.48 -8.03
C ARG A 80 -0.70 -2.77 -7.80
N LEU A 81 -1.90 -2.82 -8.36
CA LEU A 81 -2.74 -4.01 -8.43
C LEU A 81 -2.55 -4.67 -9.79
N TYR A 82 -2.31 -5.97 -9.79
CA TYR A 82 -2.27 -6.84 -10.96
C TYR A 82 -3.55 -7.68 -10.97
N HIS A 83 -4.41 -7.45 -11.97
CA HIS A 83 -5.73 -8.09 -12.05
C HIS A 83 -5.67 -9.53 -12.57
N ASP A 84 -4.65 -9.85 -13.35
CA ASP A 84 -4.38 -11.19 -13.89
C ASP A 84 -3.86 -12.16 -12.81
N ALA A 85 -2.91 -11.70 -12.00
CA ALA A 85 -2.36 -12.46 -10.88
C ALA A 85 -3.13 -12.27 -9.56
N MET A 86 -4.10 -11.34 -9.51
CA MET A 86 -4.89 -10.98 -8.33
C MET A 86 -4.01 -10.61 -7.11
N VAL A 87 -2.92 -9.88 -7.35
CA VAL A 87 -1.95 -9.48 -6.32
C VAL A 87 -1.76 -7.97 -6.30
N ALA A 88 -1.45 -7.44 -5.12
CA ALA A 88 -1.11 -6.04 -4.93
C ALA A 88 0.29 -5.88 -4.33
N GLU A 89 1.06 -4.95 -4.87
CA GLU A 89 2.43 -4.66 -4.45
C GLU A 89 2.64 -3.18 -4.23
N VAL A 90 3.32 -2.81 -3.14
CA VAL A 90 3.73 -1.42 -2.94
C VAL A 90 4.91 -1.11 -3.87
N CYS A 91 4.75 -0.11 -4.73
CA CYS A 91 5.77 0.32 -5.69
C CYS A 91 6.72 1.35 -5.09
N SER A 92 6.21 2.30 -4.31
CA SER A 92 7.00 3.34 -3.68
C SER A 92 6.33 3.86 -2.41
N THR A 93 7.15 4.33 -1.48
CA THR A 93 6.69 4.97 -0.24
C THR A 93 7.42 6.29 -0.10
N GLN A 94 6.70 7.41 -0.05
CA GLN A 94 7.29 8.70 0.28
C GLN A 94 7.29 8.87 1.81
N GLN A 95 8.43 9.34 2.34
CA GLN A 95 8.66 9.64 3.77
C GLN A 95 8.56 8.49 4.78
N ILE A 96 8.47 7.22 4.37
CA ILE A 96 8.83 6.12 5.27
C ILE A 96 10.36 6.07 5.35
N TYR A 97 10.93 6.93 6.21
CA TYR A 97 12.36 7.21 6.40
C TYR A 97 13.24 5.98 6.73
N ARG A 98 12.67 4.77 6.77
CA ARG A 98 13.35 3.53 7.15
C ARG A 98 13.71 2.57 6.02
N PHE A 99 13.27 2.82 4.78
CA PHE A 99 13.56 1.93 3.66
C PHE A 99 14.42 2.65 2.63
N LYS A 100 15.66 2.17 2.42
CA LYS A 100 16.53 2.80 1.42
C LYS A 100 16.04 2.39 0.03
N ALA A 101 15.58 3.38 -0.73
CA ALA A 101 15.07 3.21 -2.10
C ALA A 101 16.07 2.56 -3.08
N ARG A 102 17.37 2.52 -2.75
CA ARG A 102 18.39 1.85 -3.57
C ARG A 102 19.53 1.35 -2.69
N TYR A 103 19.84 0.07 -2.82
CA TYR A 103 21.06 -0.52 -2.27
C TYR A 103 22.02 -0.79 -3.42
N ASP A 104 23.29 -0.37 -3.28
CA ASP A 104 24.34 -0.72 -4.23
C ASP A 104 24.51 -2.24 -4.28
N TYR A 105 24.56 -2.77 -5.51
CA TYR A 105 24.75 -4.20 -5.76
C TYR A 105 26.24 -4.53 -5.86
N PRO A 106 26.74 -5.64 -5.25
CA PRO A 106 26.00 -6.76 -4.67
C PRO A 106 25.67 -6.61 -3.16
N ASN A 107 24.38 -6.65 -2.83
CA ASN A 107 23.86 -6.53 -1.46
C ASN A 107 24.02 -7.86 -0.69
N LYS A 108 25.12 -8.00 0.09
CA LYS A 108 25.48 -9.22 0.85
C LYS A 108 24.47 -9.67 1.92
N LYS A 109 23.46 -8.85 2.24
CA LYS A 109 22.43 -9.13 3.24
C LYS A 109 21.01 -9.26 2.65
N LEU A 110 20.86 -9.25 1.31
CA LEU A 110 19.57 -9.35 0.60
C LEU A 110 18.47 -8.40 1.12
N HIS A 111 18.85 -7.24 1.68
CA HIS A 111 17.93 -6.34 2.39
C HIS A 111 16.68 -5.95 1.57
N GLN A 112 16.79 -5.79 0.25
CA GLN A 112 15.67 -5.44 -0.61
C GLN A 112 14.45 -6.36 -0.49
N ARG A 113 14.63 -7.66 -0.19
CA ARG A 113 13.53 -8.62 -0.04
C ARG A 113 12.77 -8.44 1.27
N ASP A 114 13.50 -8.28 2.37
CA ASP A 114 12.92 -8.09 3.70
C ASP A 114 12.18 -6.75 3.78
N GLU A 115 12.72 -5.71 3.14
CA GLU A 115 12.06 -4.40 3.07
C GLU A 115 10.75 -4.46 2.27
N LYS A 116 10.77 -5.10 1.09
CA LYS A 116 9.55 -5.25 0.28
C LYS A 116 8.47 -6.04 1.05
N HIS A 117 8.87 -7.08 1.78
CA HIS A 117 7.95 -7.82 2.63
C HIS A 117 7.40 -6.95 3.78
N GLN A 118 8.25 -6.21 4.48
CA GLN A 118 7.82 -5.30 5.56
C GLN A 118 6.85 -4.21 5.07
N ILE A 119 7.10 -3.65 3.88
CA ILE A 119 6.22 -2.62 3.30
C ILE A 119 4.87 -3.23 2.90
N ASN A 120 4.86 -4.42 2.27
CA ASN A 120 3.61 -5.10 1.95
C ASN A 120 2.84 -5.54 3.22
N GLN A 121 3.55 -5.88 4.29
CA GLN A 121 2.94 -6.22 5.58
C GLN A 121 2.32 -4.99 6.23
N PHE A 122 3.03 -3.86 6.18
CA PHE A 122 2.51 -2.58 6.63
C PHE A 122 1.24 -2.18 5.87
N LEU A 123 1.21 -2.36 4.55
CA LEU A 123 0.00 -2.17 3.74
C LEU A 123 -1.14 -3.07 4.24
N ALA A 124 -0.87 -4.36 4.49
CA ALA A 124 -1.88 -5.30 4.96
C ALA A 124 -2.52 -4.86 6.29
N ASP A 125 -1.68 -4.45 7.24
CA ASP A 125 -2.13 -4.00 8.55
C ASP A 125 -2.89 -2.67 8.46
N TRP A 126 -2.43 -1.74 7.60
CA TRP A 126 -3.14 -0.49 7.32
C TRP A 126 -4.53 -0.75 6.70
N LEU A 127 -4.62 -1.63 5.69
CA LEU A 127 -5.89 -1.99 5.06
C LEU A 127 -6.87 -2.63 6.06
N ARG A 128 -6.38 -3.55 6.89
CA ARG A 128 -7.17 -4.17 7.97
C ARG A 128 -7.66 -3.13 8.96
N TYR A 129 -6.80 -2.19 9.35
CA TYR A 129 -7.16 -1.11 10.25
C TYR A 129 -8.23 -0.20 9.63
N CYS A 130 -8.08 0.21 8.38
CA CYS A 130 -9.06 0.99 7.62
C CYS A 130 -10.41 0.28 7.49
N LEU A 131 -10.42 -1.03 7.23
CA LEU A 131 -11.67 -1.78 7.13
C LEU A 131 -12.35 -2.02 8.48
N ALA A 132 -11.58 -2.14 9.56
CA ALA A 132 -12.11 -2.32 10.90
C ALA A 132 -12.66 -1.02 11.52
N HIS A 133 -12.07 0.13 11.18
CA HIS A 133 -12.37 1.42 11.81
C HIS A 133 -12.91 2.49 10.84
N GLY A 134 -12.99 2.20 9.54
CA GLY A 134 -13.44 3.14 8.51
C GLY A 134 -14.96 3.27 8.50
N ALA A 135 -15.45 4.28 9.20
CA ALA A 135 -16.84 4.71 9.10
C ALA A 135 -16.94 5.73 7.94
N MET A 136 -17.64 5.31 6.88
CA MET A 136 -18.04 6.09 5.70
C MET A 136 -16.94 6.43 4.68
N ALA A 137 -16.99 5.75 3.53
CA ALA A 137 -16.42 6.23 2.29
C ALA A 137 -17.22 7.45 1.83
N VAL A 138 -16.61 8.64 1.85
CA VAL A 138 -17.20 9.82 1.22
C VAL A 138 -16.62 9.89 -0.18
N PRO A 139 -17.45 9.82 -1.25
CA PRO A 139 -16.96 10.08 -2.59
C PRO A 139 -16.39 11.50 -2.63
N ALA A 140 -15.20 11.67 -3.20
CA ALA A 140 -14.67 13.00 -3.43
C ALA A 140 -15.60 13.72 -4.42
N CYS A 141 -16.19 14.83 -4.01
CA CYS A 141 -17.04 15.68 -4.87
C CYS A 141 -16.21 16.39 -5.95
#